data_AF-A0A5J4ZHV4-F1
#
_entry.id   AF-A0A5J4ZHV4-F1
#
_cell.length_a   1.000
_cell.length_b   1.000
_cell.length_c   1.000
_cell.angle_alpha   90.00
_cell.angle_beta   90.00
_cell.angle_gamma   90.00
#
_symmetry.space_group_name_H-M   'P 1'
#
loop_
_entity.id
_entity.type
_entity.pdbx_description
1 polymer ?
#
loop_
_entity_poly.entity_id
_entity_poly.type
_entity_poly.pdbx_seq_one_letter_code
_entity_poly.pdbx_strand_id
1 'polypeptide(L)'
;MAESILFIVVDKVLVKLGSLAVQNVALWGIQSDLQKLKNTLPAIKAGLLDAEKKQAENLEPRVLPRSIGNLKHLRFLDLTGNGSIKILPNSICKLQSLQTLLVWHCEQIQQLPKDIGNLISLRNLYLTTKQSCLPEKGIRSLISLRSLWITECDNLISLPEGMQHLTVLGTLSIAACPSLTSLPSSLKKLHTLKNLMISDCPKLNLSEWEGFRGLRRLQ
;
A
#
# COMPACT_ATOMS: atom_id res chain seq x y z
N MET A 1 -12.87 -11.81 4.36
CA MET A 1 -14.16 -11.22 3.95
C MET A 1 -13.96 -9.72 3.91
N ALA A 2 -13.40 -9.21 2.80
CA ALA A 2 -13.10 -7.79 2.65
C ALA A 2 -14.15 -7.19 1.72
N GLU A 3 -15.00 -6.31 2.27
CA GLU A 3 -15.82 -5.44 1.43
C GLU A 3 -14.85 -4.49 0.71
N SER A 4 -14.57 -4.79 -0.56
CA SER A 4 -13.65 -4.04 -1.38
C SER A 4 -14.06 -2.57 -1.45
N ILE A 5 -13.08 -1.67 -1.44
CA ILE A 5 -13.22 -0.21 -1.65
C ILE A 5 -14.14 0.13 -2.83
N LEU A 6 -14.24 -0.80 -3.80
CA LEU A 6 -15.18 -0.77 -4.92
C LEU A 6 -16.65 -0.60 -4.50
N PHE A 7 -17.11 -1.25 -3.42
CA PHE A 7 -18.50 -1.20 -2.95
C PHE A 7 -18.85 0.19 -2.42
N ILE A 8 -17.95 0.78 -1.62
CA ILE A 8 -18.10 2.13 -1.06
C ILE A 8 -18.14 3.20 -2.16
N VAL A 9 -17.31 3.05 -3.19
CA VAL A 9 -17.28 3.99 -4.32
C VAL A 9 -18.53 3.85 -5.18
N VAL A 10 -18.98 2.62 -5.46
CA VAL A 10 -20.19 2.36 -6.25
C VAL A 10 -21.44 2.88 -5.53
N ASP A 11 -21.59 2.65 -4.23
CA ASP A 11 -22.74 3.17 -3.46
C ASP A 11 -22.74 4.70 -3.38
N LYS A 12 -21.57 5.32 -3.16
CA LYS A 12 -21.47 6.79 -3.17
C LYS A 12 -21.81 7.40 -4.52
N VAL A 13 -21.43 6.74 -5.62
CA VAL A 13 -21.80 7.17 -6.97
C VAL A 13 -23.30 6.98 -7.19
N LEU A 14 -23.89 5.85 -6.78
CA LEU A 14 -25.33 5.58 -6.90
C LEU A 14 -26.20 6.57 -6.12
N VAL A 15 -25.84 6.88 -4.87
CA VAL A 15 -26.58 7.85 -4.04
C VAL A 15 -26.51 9.25 -4.64
N LYS A 16 -25.35 9.65 -5.17
CA LYS A 16 -25.14 10.99 -5.76
C LYS A 16 -25.83 11.14 -7.11
N LEU A 17 -25.87 10.08 -7.91
CA LEU A 17 -26.64 10.02 -9.15
C LEU A 17 -28.16 9.99 -8.88
N GLY A 18 -28.59 9.29 -7.83
CA GLY A 18 -29.98 9.29 -7.38
C GLY A 18 -30.46 10.66 -6.92
N SER A 19 -29.64 11.43 -6.18
CA SER A 19 -30.00 12.79 -5.75
C SER A 19 -30.02 13.80 -6.90
N LEU A 20 -29.17 13.62 -7.92
CA LEU A 20 -29.14 14.44 -9.14
C LEU A 20 -30.36 14.20 -10.05
N ALA A 21 -30.86 12.96 -10.13
CA ALA A 21 -32.04 12.62 -10.93
C ALA A 21 -33.35 13.24 -10.38
N VAL A 22 -33.40 13.58 -9.09
CA VAL A 22 -34.59 14.15 -8.44
C VAL A 22 -34.69 15.67 -8.67
N GLN A 23 -33.62 16.37 -9.10
CA GLN A 23 -33.58 17.83 -9.09
C GLN A 23 -33.81 18.57 -10.42
N ASN A 24 -33.93 17.95 -11.61
CA ASN A 24 -34.22 18.73 -12.84
C ASN A 24 -34.87 17.94 -14.00
N VAL A 25 -35.89 18.55 -14.63
CA VAL A 25 -36.80 17.97 -15.63
C VAL A 25 -36.29 18.10 -17.09
N ALA A 26 -35.01 18.35 -17.36
CA ALA A 26 -34.56 18.67 -18.72
C ALA A 26 -33.30 17.93 -19.21
N LEU A 27 -33.06 16.68 -18.81
CA LEU A 27 -31.90 15.91 -19.30
C LEU A 27 -32.28 14.47 -19.68
N TRP A 28 -33.21 14.32 -20.62
CA TRP A 28 -33.50 13.01 -21.26
C TRP A 28 -32.25 12.33 -21.81
N GLY A 29 -31.27 13.11 -22.30
CA GLY A 29 -29.97 12.59 -22.75
C GLY A 29 -29.18 11.92 -21.62
N ILE A 30 -29.07 12.57 -20.46
CA ILE A 30 -28.36 12.01 -19.30
C ILE A 30 -29.12 10.82 -18.71
N GLN A 31 -30.45 10.82 -18.75
CA GLN A 31 -31.26 9.69 -18.26
C GLN A 31 -31.07 8.42 -19.10
N SER A 32 -30.98 8.57 -20.42
CA SER A 32 -30.65 7.44 -21.32
C SER A 32 -29.26 6.88 -21.02
N ASP A 33 -28.27 7.75 -20.86
CA ASP A 33 -26.89 7.34 -20.59
C ASP A 33 -26.72 6.75 -19.18
N LEU A 34 -27.43 7.27 -18.19
CA LEU A 34 -27.52 6.68 -16.85
C LEU A 34 -28.11 5.28 -16.89
N GLN A 35 -29.15 5.07 -17.69
CA GLN A 35 -29.79 3.77 -17.78
C GLN A 35 -28.93 2.77 -18.55
N LYS A 36 -28.22 3.21 -19.59
CA LYS A 36 -27.19 2.41 -20.25
C LYS A 36 -26.07 2.03 -19.28
N LEU A 37 -25.58 2.98 -18.48
CA LEU A 37 -24.54 2.74 -17.47
C LEU A 37 -25.01 1.73 -16.41
N LYS A 38 -26.25 1.88 -15.92
CA LYS A 38 -26.88 0.96 -14.97
C LYS A 38 -27.01 -0.45 -15.53
N ASN A 39 -27.27 -0.59 -16.82
CA ASN A 39 -27.39 -1.88 -17.50
C ASN A 39 -26.03 -2.52 -17.84
N THR A 40 -24.97 -1.72 -18.05
CA THR A 40 -23.62 -2.25 -18.33
C THR A 40 -22.84 -2.60 -17.06
N LEU A 41 -23.16 -1.98 -15.93
CA LEU A 41 -22.53 -2.23 -14.62
C LEU A 41 -22.50 -3.71 -14.20
N PRO A 42 -23.59 -4.49 -14.32
CA PRO A 42 -23.58 -5.92 -13.99
C PRO A 42 -22.65 -6.74 -14.90
N ALA A 43 -22.60 -6.42 -16.19
CA ALA A 43 -21.72 -7.10 -17.13
C ALA A 43 -20.24 -6.77 -16.88
N ILE A 44 -19.93 -5.51 -16.55
CA ILE A 44 -18.60 -5.09 -16.11
C ILE A 44 -18.23 -5.83 -14.82
N LYS A 45 -19.14 -5.89 -13.84
CA LYS A 45 -18.92 -6.60 -12.57
C LYS A 45 -18.67 -8.09 -12.81
N ALA A 46 -19.47 -8.75 -13.64
CA ALA A 46 -19.31 -10.16 -13.98
C ALA A 46 -17.99 -10.42 -14.72
N GLY A 47 -17.63 -9.57 -15.68
CA GLY A 47 -16.35 -9.67 -16.39
C GLY A 47 -15.14 -9.45 -15.48
N LEU A 48 -15.24 -8.55 -14.50
CA LEU A 48 -14.21 -8.34 -13.48
C LEU A 48 -14.10 -9.55 -12.54
N LEU A 49 -15.21 -10.11 -12.07
CA LEU A 49 -15.24 -11.32 -11.25
C LEU A 49 -14.68 -12.53 -11.99
N ASP A 50 -15.04 -12.69 -13.26
CA ASP A 50 -14.54 -13.79 -14.10
C ASP A 50 -13.04 -13.62 -14.37
N ALA A 51 -12.59 -12.39 -14.65
CA ALA A 51 -11.17 -12.07 -14.76
C ALA A 51 -10.41 -12.34 -13.45
N GLU A 52 -10.96 -11.96 -12.29
CA GLU A 52 -10.37 -12.25 -10.98
C GLU A 52 -10.26 -13.75 -10.71
N LYS A 53 -11.33 -14.51 -10.96
CA LYS A 53 -11.39 -15.96 -10.75
C LYS A 53 -10.42 -16.70 -11.68
N LYS A 54 -10.45 -16.38 -12.97
CA LYS A 54 -9.55 -16.95 -13.98
C LYS A 54 -8.09 -16.60 -13.72
N GLN A 55 -7.83 -15.47 -13.06
CA GLN A 55 -6.49 -15.06 -12.66
C GLN A 55 -6.05 -15.64 -11.30
N ALA A 56 -6.97 -16.17 -10.49
CA ALA A 56 -6.67 -16.95 -9.29
C ALA A 56 -6.36 -18.43 -9.60
N GLU A 57 -6.92 -18.97 -10.69
CA GLU A 57 -6.70 -20.35 -11.15
C GLU A 57 -5.44 -20.53 -12.01
N ASN A 58 -4.78 -19.44 -12.42
CA ASN A 58 -3.58 -19.48 -13.25
C ASN A 58 -2.34 -19.78 -12.39
N LEU A 59 -1.64 -20.88 -12.67
CA LEU A 59 -0.48 -21.40 -11.91
C LEU A 59 0.84 -20.63 -12.16
N GLU A 60 0.85 -19.70 -13.12
CA GLU A 60 1.98 -18.81 -13.39
C GLU A 60 2.18 -17.81 -12.23
N PRO A 61 3.44 -17.52 -11.81
CA PRO A 61 3.69 -16.49 -10.82
C PRO A 61 3.13 -15.15 -11.32
N ARG A 62 2.07 -14.65 -10.67
CA ARG A 62 1.40 -13.43 -11.08
C ARG A 62 2.36 -12.26 -10.88
N VAL A 63 2.76 -11.62 -11.97
CA VAL A 63 3.59 -10.41 -11.94
C VAL A 63 2.69 -9.23 -12.27
N LEU A 64 2.77 -8.15 -11.48
CA LEU A 64 2.10 -6.92 -11.83
C LEU A 64 2.62 -6.44 -13.21
N PRO A 65 1.77 -6.11 -14.18
CA PRO A 65 2.20 -5.88 -15.55
C PRO A 65 3.09 -4.63 -15.63
N ARG A 66 4.10 -4.66 -16.50
CA ARG A 66 5.05 -3.54 -16.68
C ARG A 66 4.37 -2.24 -17.12
N SER A 67 3.19 -2.34 -17.75
CA SER A 67 2.36 -1.22 -18.16
C SER A 67 1.86 -0.36 -16.99
N ILE A 68 1.89 -0.86 -15.74
CA ILE A 68 1.56 -0.04 -14.56
C ILE A 68 2.33 1.27 -14.54
N GLY A 69 3.59 1.28 -15.01
CA GLY A 69 4.43 2.47 -15.05
C GLY A 69 3.95 3.58 -16.01
N ASN A 70 2.91 3.32 -16.81
CA ASN A 70 2.28 4.30 -17.69
C ASN A 70 1.21 5.13 -16.97
N LEU A 71 0.73 4.69 -15.80
CA LEU A 71 -0.29 5.39 -15.01
C LEU A 71 0.32 6.58 -14.24
N LYS A 72 0.90 7.56 -14.94
CA LYS A 72 1.70 8.67 -14.37
C LYS A 72 0.96 9.51 -13.33
N HIS A 73 -0.36 9.55 -13.40
CA HIS A 73 -1.21 10.31 -12.48
C HIS A 73 -1.78 9.46 -11.34
N LEU A 74 -1.45 8.17 -11.27
CA LEU A 74 -1.91 7.28 -10.20
C LEU A 74 -1.40 7.80 -8.86
N ARG A 75 -2.32 8.03 -7.92
CA ARG A 75 -2.01 8.51 -6.55
C ARG A 75 -2.19 7.44 -5.49
N PHE A 76 -2.94 6.40 -5.80
CA PHE A 76 -3.28 5.32 -4.89
C PHE A 76 -3.19 4.00 -5.64
N LEU A 77 -2.41 3.06 -5.09
CA LEU A 77 -2.29 1.70 -5.59
C LEU A 77 -2.44 0.74 -4.42
N ASP A 78 -3.45 -0.11 -4.50
CA ASP A 78 -3.74 -1.12 -3.51
C ASP A 78 -3.54 -2.51 -4.12
N LEU A 79 -2.64 -3.28 -3.51
CA LEU A 79 -2.31 -4.66 -3.84
C LEU A 79 -2.63 -5.59 -2.66
N THR A 80 -3.31 -5.10 -1.63
CA THR A 80 -3.53 -5.81 -0.35
C THR A 80 -4.17 -7.17 -0.56
N GLY A 81 -3.68 -8.17 0.16
CA GLY A 81 -4.20 -9.54 0.11
C GLY A 81 -3.84 -10.29 -1.17
N ASN A 82 -2.95 -9.76 -2.00
CA ASN A 82 -2.52 -10.47 -3.20
C ASN A 82 -1.48 -11.55 -2.86
N GLY A 83 -1.99 -12.75 -2.54
CA GLY A 83 -1.15 -13.91 -2.21
C GLY A 83 -0.37 -14.51 -3.39
N SER A 84 -0.57 -14.02 -4.61
CA SER A 84 0.07 -14.59 -5.82
C SER A 84 1.24 -13.76 -6.36
N ILE A 85 1.32 -12.46 -6.01
CA ILE A 85 2.38 -11.58 -6.50
C ILE A 85 3.69 -11.89 -5.79
N LYS A 86 4.67 -12.36 -6.56
CA LYS A 86 6.03 -12.63 -6.05
C LYS A 86 6.99 -11.47 -6.26
N ILE A 87 6.80 -10.69 -7.32
CA ILE A 87 7.72 -9.63 -7.73
C ILE A 87 6.93 -8.38 -8.13
N LEU A 88 7.29 -7.23 -7.56
CA LEU A 88 6.85 -5.93 -8.06
C LEU A 88 7.79 -5.50 -9.21
N PRO A 89 7.26 -5.16 -10.41
CA PRO A 89 8.10 -4.77 -11.54
C PRO A 89 8.73 -3.40 -11.27
N ASN A 90 9.98 -3.19 -11.72
CA ASN A 90 10.64 -1.88 -11.61
C ASN A 90 9.87 -0.73 -12.29
N SER A 91 8.95 -1.02 -13.21
CA SER A 91 8.07 -0.02 -13.80
C SER A 91 7.18 0.69 -12.78
N ILE A 92 6.89 0.09 -11.62
CA ILE A 92 6.14 0.74 -10.53
C ILE A 92 6.86 2.01 -10.05
N CYS A 93 8.20 2.02 -10.09
CA CYS A 93 9.03 3.16 -9.71
C CYS A 93 8.89 4.37 -10.65
N LYS A 94 8.16 4.21 -11.76
CA LYS A 94 7.83 5.32 -12.67
C LYS A 94 6.57 6.10 -12.24
N LEU A 95 5.89 5.67 -11.17
CA LEU A 95 4.67 6.28 -10.63
C LEU A 95 5.00 7.45 -9.69
N GLN A 96 5.62 8.50 -10.22
CA GLN A 96 6.12 9.62 -9.41
C GLN A 96 5.01 10.43 -8.70
N SER A 97 3.75 10.31 -9.14
CA SER A 97 2.57 10.91 -8.48
C SER A 97 1.97 10.04 -7.38
N LEU A 98 2.47 8.82 -7.17
CA LEU A 98 1.89 7.87 -6.21
C LEU A 98 2.07 8.39 -4.78
N GLN A 99 0.98 8.46 -4.03
CA GLN A 99 0.93 8.98 -2.66
C GLN A 99 0.72 7.86 -1.65
N THR A 100 -0.01 6.81 -2.01
CA THR A 100 -0.27 5.65 -1.16
C THR A 100 -0.02 4.36 -1.95
N LEU A 101 0.79 3.49 -1.37
CA LEU A 101 1.03 2.13 -1.86
C LEU A 101 0.70 1.14 -0.75
N LEU A 102 -0.34 0.33 -0.96
CA LEU A 102 -0.76 -0.73 -0.06
C LEU A 102 -0.31 -2.08 -0.59
N VAL A 103 0.48 -2.80 0.20
CA VAL A 103 1.04 -4.11 -0.13
C VAL A 103 0.99 -5.04 1.09
N TRP A 104 -0.05 -4.89 1.90
CA TRP A 104 -0.31 -5.71 3.09
C TRP A 104 -0.83 -7.10 2.71
N HIS A 105 -0.58 -8.09 3.55
CA HIS A 105 -1.01 -9.49 3.33
C HIS A 105 -0.58 -10.03 1.94
N CYS A 106 0.56 -9.52 1.44
CA CYS A 106 1.21 -9.96 0.21
C CYS A 106 2.40 -10.85 0.54
N GLU A 107 2.13 -11.96 1.22
CA GLU A 107 3.14 -12.81 1.85
C GLU A 107 4.17 -13.38 0.86
N GLN A 108 3.87 -13.45 -0.43
CA GLN A 108 4.76 -14.03 -1.45
C GLN A 108 5.75 -13.04 -2.07
N ILE A 109 5.66 -11.74 -1.76
CA ILE A 109 6.56 -10.73 -2.32
C ILE A 109 7.99 -10.97 -1.83
N GLN A 110 8.87 -11.29 -2.76
CA GLN A 110 10.27 -11.60 -2.48
C GLN A 110 11.08 -10.36 -2.17
N GLN A 111 10.83 -9.27 -2.91
CA GLN A 111 11.56 -8.03 -2.77
C GLN A 111 10.79 -6.82 -3.29
N LEU A 112 10.99 -5.69 -2.62
CA LEU A 112 10.68 -4.38 -3.16
C LEU A 112 11.65 -4.04 -4.30
N PRO A 113 11.21 -3.28 -5.32
CA PRO A 113 12.08 -2.77 -6.37
C PRO A 113 13.26 -1.96 -5.80
N LYS A 114 14.46 -2.14 -6.34
CA LYS A 114 15.67 -1.42 -5.89
C LYS A 114 15.52 0.09 -5.97
N ASP A 115 14.77 0.56 -6.96
CA ASP A 115 14.52 1.97 -7.25
C ASP A 115 13.21 2.50 -6.64
N ILE A 116 12.66 1.85 -5.61
CA ILE A 116 11.41 2.27 -4.96
C ILE A 116 11.47 3.74 -4.49
N GLY A 117 12.68 4.25 -4.23
CA GLY A 117 12.96 5.65 -3.93
C GLY A 117 12.53 6.67 -4.99
N ASN A 118 12.27 6.23 -6.23
CA ASN A 118 11.75 7.11 -7.30
C ASN A 118 10.27 7.48 -7.10
N LEU A 119 9.56 6.88 -6.14
CA LEU A 119 8.22 7.27 -5.75
C LEU A 119 8.25 8.54 -4.88
N ILE A 120 8.73 9.64 -5.45
CA ILE A 120 9.04 10.90 -4.75
C ILE A 120 7.83 11.55 -4.04
N SER A 121 6.61 11.24 -4.49
CA SER A 121 5.37 11.74 -3.87
C SER A 121 4.78 10.80 -2.81
N LEU A 122 5.42 9.65 -2.54
CA LEU A 122 4.86 8.62 -1.67
C LEU A 122 4.82 9.11 -0.23
N ARG A 123 3.63 9.08 0.35
CA ARG A 123 3.33 9.54 1.71
C ARG A 123 3.03 8.37 2.64
N ASN A 124 2.37 7.34 2.13
CA ASN A 124 2.00 6.18 2.93
C ASN A 124 2.47 4.91 2.21
N LEU A 125 3.27 4.12 2.91
CA LEU A 125 3.74 2.82 2.45
C LEU A 125 3.34 1.77 3.49
N TYR A 126 2.60 0.79 3.03
CA TYR A 126 2.15 -0.35 3.81
C TYR A 126 2.69 -1.60 3.14
N LEU A 127 3.52 -2.38 3.83
CA LEU A 127 4.31 -3.42 3.19
C LEU A 127 4.34 -4.73 3.98
N THR A 128 4.25 -5.81 3.22
CA THR A 128 4.61 -7.19 3.56
C THR A 128 5.65 -7.66 2.53
N THR A 129 6.73 -8.30 2.98
CA THR A 129 7.84 -8.74 2.13
C THR A 129 8.65 -9.85 2.79
N LYS A 130 9.26 -10.71 1.99
CA LYS A 130 10.19 -11.77 2.41
C LYS A 130 11.65 -11.31 2.48
N GLN A 131 11.94 -10.02 2.28
CA GLN A 131 13.31 -9.50 2.41
C GLN A 131 13.79 -9.53 3.85
N SER A 132 15.07 -9.84 4.03
CA SER A 132 15.74 -9.73 5.32
C SER A 132 16.05 -8.29 5.73
N CYS A 133 16.15 -7.38 4.76
CA CYS A 133 16.33 -5.95 4.96
C CYS A 133 15.72 -5.17 3.78
N LEU A 134 15.11 -4.02 4.05
CA LEU A 134 14.55 -3.14 3.01
C LEU A 134 15.67 -2.45 2.22
N PRO A 135 15.44 -2.05 0.95
CA PRO A 135 16.50 -1.46 0.12
C PRO A 135 16.99 -0.11 0.67
N GLU A 136 18.22 -0.07 1.17
CA GLU A 136 18.90 1.11 1.75
C GLU A 136 18.72 2.38 0.91
N LYS A 137 19.18 2.35 -0.36
CA LYS A 137 19.06 3.49 -1.29
C LYS A 137 17.60 3.87 -1.59
N GLY A 138 16.73 2.88 -1.64
CA GLY A 138 15.31 3.05 -1.93
C GLY A 138 14.60 3.80 -0.81
N ILE A 139 14.70 3.30 0.42
CA ILE A 139 14.06 3.90 1.60
C ILE A 139 14.63 5.30 1.86
N ARG A 140 15.95 5.49 1.78
CA ARG A 140 16.60 6.80 1.97
C ARG A 140 16.00 7.92 1.11
N SER A 141 15.49 7.60 -0.07
CA SER A 141 15.02 8.59 -1.05
C SER A 141 13.52 8.92 -0.93
N LEU A 142 12.78 8.24 -0.05
CA LEU A 142 11.35 8.47 0.18
C LEU A 142 11.09 9.70 1.07
N ILE A 143 11.62 10.87 0.68
CA ILE A 143 11.63 12.11 1.49
C ILE A 143 10.23 12.65 1.82
N SER A 144 9.19 12.23 1.08
CA SER A 144 7.79 12.62 1.31
C SER A 144 7.03 11.67 2.23
N LEU A 145 7.66 10.58 2.69
CA LEU A 145 7.02 9.51 3.43
C LEU A 145 6.64 9.98 4.83
N ARG A 146 5.35 9.87 5.15
CA ARG A 146 4.73 10.28 6.42
C ARG A 146 4.41 9.09 7.30
N SER A 147 4.03 7.97 6.68
CA SER A 147 3.62 6.76 7.36
C SER A 147 4.28 5.55 6.70
N LEU A 148 4.98 4.76 7.51
CA LEU A 148 5.54 3.46 7.12
C LEU A 148 4.97 2.38 8.02
N TRP A 149 4.31 1.39 7.41
CA TRP A 149 3.72 0.25 8.10
C TRP A 149 4.32 -1.02 7.54
N ILE A 150 4.92 -1.82 8.41
CA ILE A 150 5.58 -3.07 8.10
C ILE A 150 4.86 -4.16 8.87
N THR A 151 4.27 -5.12 8.18
CA THR A 151 3.49 -6.19 8.82
C THR A 151 3.79 -7.53 8.17
N GLU A 152 3.80 -8.59 8.98
CA GLU A 152 3.92 -9.97 8.50
C GLU A 152 5.20 -10.22 7.69
N CYS A 153 6.30 -9.57 8.10
CA CYS A 153 7.61 -9.73 7.47
C CYS A 153 8.45 -10.76 8.23
N ASP A 154 8.16 -12.05 8.01
CA ASP A 154 8.78 -13.17 8.74
C ASP A 154 10.31 -13.21 8.65
N ASN A 155 10.86 -12.78 7.53
CA ASN A 155 12.30 -12.82 7.27
C ASN A 155 13.03 -11.53 7.65
N LEU A 156 12.32 -10.45 7.96
CA LEU A 156 12.92 -9.14 8.18
C LEU A 156 13.74 -9.16 9.48
N ILE A 157 15.06 -8.95 9.36
CA ILE A 157 16.00 -8.97 10.48
C ILE A 157 16.28 -7.55 10.98
N SER A 158 16.36 -6.58 10.05
CA SER A 158 16.62 -5.18 10.37
C SER A 158 16.03 -4.24 9.31
N LEU A 159 15.90 -2.96 9.66
CA LEU A 159 15.59 -1.89 8.72
C LEU A 159 16.89 -1.17 8.28
N PRO A 160 16.89 -0.47 7.13
CA PRO A 160 18.05 0.26 6.63
C PRO A 160 18.50 1.38 7.58
N GLU A 161 19.80 1.64 7.65
CA GLU A 161 20.36 2.70 8.50
C GLU A 161 20.12 4.10 7.91
N GLY A 162 19.81 4.24 6.62
CA GLY A 162 19.58 5.53 5.94
C GLY A 162 18.26 6.25 6.24
N MET A 163 17.53 5.87 7.29
CA MET A 163 16.19 6.41 7.60
C MET A 163 16.20 7.86 8.10
N GLN A 164 17.34 8.45 8.50
CA GLN A 164 17.42 9.85 8.93
C GLN A 164 16.97 10.87 7.86
N HIS A 165 16.90 10.44 6.60
CA HIS A 165 16.45 11.26 5.47
C HIS A 165 14.92 11.34 5.33
N LEU A 166 14.18 10.51 6.06
CA LEU A 166 12.72 10.52 6.11
C LEU A 166 12.23 11.65 7.03
N THR A 167 12.62 12.89 6.73
CA THR A 167 12.48 14.05 7.62
C THR A 167 11.05 14.40 8.00
N VAL A 168 10.06 13.91 7.25
CA VAL A 168 8.62 14.13 7.50
C VAL A 168 7.88 12.89 8.02
N LEU A 169 8.60 11.80 8.32
CA LEU A 169 8.01 10.57 8.82
C LEU A 169 7.43 10.78 10.22
N GLY A 170 6.11 10.71 10.33
CA GLY A 170 5.38 10.88 11.59
C GLY A 170 5.04 9.57 12.28
N THR A 171 4.88 8.49 11.50
CA THR A 171 4.45 7.19 11.99
C THR A 171 5.29 6.08 11.39
N LEU A 172 5.85 5.25 12.26
CA LEU A 172 6.43 3.96 11.94
C LEU A 172 5.70 2.89 12.76
N SER A 173 5.09 1.93 12.08
CA SER A 173 4.46 0.77 12.71
C SER A 173 5.11 -0.50 12.20
N ILE A 174 5.47 -1.39 13.12
CA ILE A 174 6.03 -2.70 12.81
C ILE A 174 5.26 -3.75 13.62
N ALA A 175 4.62 -4.68 12.92
CA ALA A 175 3.76 -5.70 13.51
C ALA A 175 4.11 -7.08 12.95
N ALA A 176 3.99 -8.13 13.76
CA ALA A 176 4.14 -9.52 13.31
C ALA A 176 5.43 -9.75 12.48
N CYS A 177 6.57 -9.32 13.02
CA CYS A 177 7.89 -9.49 12.39
C CYS A 177 8.78 -10.33 13.32
N PRO A 178 8.62 -11.66 13.34
CA PRO A 178 9.25 -12.54 14.34
C PRO A 178 10.77 -12.62 14.26
N SER A 179 11.38 -12.29 13.12
CA SER A 179 12.83 -12.29 12.93
C SER A 179 13.51 -10.96 13.19
N LEU A 180 12.76 -9.89 13.44
CA LEU A 180 13.32 -8.55 13.62
C LEU A 180 14.10 -8.49 14.94
N THR A 181 15.39 -8.18 14.87
CA THR A 181 16.26 -8.17 16.06
C THR A 181 16.61 -6.76 16.54
N SER A 182 16.68 -5.79 15.63
CA SER A 182 17.04 -4.41 15.96
C SER A 182 16.30 -3.38 15.11
N LEU A 183 16.20 -2.16 15.65
CA LEU A 183 15.79 -0.97 14.93
C LEU A 183 17.03 -0.11 14.61
N PRO A 184 17.09 0.56 13.45
CA PRO A 184 18.26 1.32 13.04
C PRO A 184 18.44 2.56 13.89
N SER A 185 19.70 2.88 14.20
CA SER A 185 20.07 3.99 15.08
C SER A 185 19.60 5.35 14.53
N SER A 186 19.49 5.47 13.20
CA SER A 186 19.06 6.68 12.50
C SER A 186 17.63 7.11 12.78
N LEU A 187 16.76 6.20 13.23
CA LEU A 187 15.40 6.54 13.66
C LEU A 187 15.41 7.51 14.85
N LYS A 188 16.46 7.47 15.70
CA LYS A 188 16.63 8.43 16.81
C LYS A 188 16.84 9.87 16.33
N LYS A 189 17.24 10.07 15.07
CA LYS A 189 17.45 11.39 14.43
C LYS A 189 16.15 11.96 13.83
N LEU A 190 15.05 11.21 13.84
CA LEU A 190 13.77 11.65 13.29
C LEU A 190 12.97 12.46 14.30
N HIS A 191 13.16 13.78 14.30
CA HIS A 191 12.42 14.69 15.18
C HIS A 191 10.90 14.73 14.92
N THR A 192 10.47 14.31 13.72
CA THR A 192 9.06 14.28 13.32
C THR A 192 8.35 12.99 13.69
N LEU A 193 9.08 11.94 14.06
CA LEU A 193 8.51 10.63 14.41
C LEU A 193 7.76 10.74 15.74
N LYS A 194 6.43 10.72 15.67
CA LYS A 194 5.54 10.86 16.83
C LYS A 194 5.01 9.52 17.32
N ASN A 195 4.89 8.55 16.41
CA ASN A 195 4.32 7.25 16.69
C ASN A 195 5.29 6.16 16.20
N LEU A 196 5.92 5.47 17.15
CA LEU A 196 6.67 4.24 16.88
C LEU A 196 5.88 3.10 17.53
N MET A 197 5.13 2.36 16.73
CA MET A 197 4.28 1.27 17.21
C MET A 197 4.93 -0.07 16.90
N ILE A 198 5.12 -0.90 17.93
CA ILE A 198 5.70 -2.24 17.79
C ILE A 198 4.75 -3.26 18.41
N SER A 199 4.37 -4.29 17.65
CA SER A 199 3.59 -5.44 18.14
C SER A 199 4.15 -6.74 17.57
N ASP A 200 4.01 -7.86 18.28
CA ASP A 200 4.37 -9.20 17.80
C ASP A 200 5.77 -9.31 17.16
N CYS A 201 6.76 -8.68 17.79
CA CYS A 201 8.18 -8.73 17.40
C CYS A 201 9.01 -9.34 18.55
N PRO A 202 8.91 -10.66 18.80
CA PRO A 202 9.47 -11.31 19.99
C PRO A 202 11.00 -11.22 20.13
N LYS A 203 11.73 -11.14 19.01
CA LYS A 203 13.21 -11.07 19.00
C LYS A 203 13.75 -9.64 19.07
N LEU A 204 12.88 -8.63 18.98
CA LEU A 204 13.31 -7.24 18.90
C LEU A 204 13.80 -6.76 20.26
N ASN A 205 15.08 -6.40 20.34
CA ASN A 205 15.62 -5.76 21.53
C ASN A 205 15.29 -4.25 21.51
N LEU A 206 14.54 -3.81 22.52
CA LEU A 206 14.13 -2.42 22.70
C LEU A 206 14.80 -1.73 23.89
N SER A 207 15.81 -2.33 24.54
CA SER A 207 16.48 -1.72 25.70
C SER A 207 17.06 -0.33 25.37
N GLU A 208 17.62 -0.16 24.17
CA GLU A 208 18.15 1.13 23.71
C GLU A 208 17.09 2.15 23.28
N TRP A 209 15.80 1.76 23.34
CA TRP A 209 14.64 2.56 22.96
C TRP A 209 13.76 2.91 24.15
N GLU A 210 14.13 2.46 25.36
CA GLU A 210 13.52 2.88 26.61
C GLU A 210 13.63 4.42 26.74
N GLY A 211 12.49 5.10 26.82
CA GLY A 211 12.42 6.56 26.87
C GLY A 211 12.31 7.27 25.52
N PHE A 212 12.28 6.55 24.38
CA PHE A 212 11.99 7.17 23.08
C PHE A 212 10.56 7.74 23.07
N ARG A 213 10.44 9.06 22.90
CA ARG A 213 9.15 9.76 22.86
C ARG A 213 8.31 9.22 21.69
N GLY A 214 7.14 8.66 22.00
CA GLY A 214 6.22 8.14 20.98
C GLY A 214 6.31 6.64 20.73
N LEU A 215 7.22 5.93 21.41
CA LEU A 215 7.23 4.46 21.43
C LEU A 215 5.97 3.93 22.14
N ARG A 216 5.21 3.09 21.44
CA ARG A 216 4.04 2.37 21.94
C ARG A 216 4.23 0.89 21.63
N ARG A 217 4.41 0.08 22.68
CA ARG A 217 4.42 -1.38 22.56
C ARG A 217 2.99 -1.87 22.73
N LEU A 218 2.46 -2.54 21.73
CA LEU A 218 1.16 -3.21 21.80
C LEU A 218 1.44 -4.68 22.14
N GLN A 219 0.75 -5.18 23.17
CA GLN A 219 0.84 -6.57 23.63
C GLN A 219 -0.03 -7.48 22.79
#